data_AF-A0ABD3S9A5-F1
#
_entry.id   AF-A0ABD3S9A5-F1
#
_cell.length_a   1.000
_cell.length_b   1.000
_cell.length_c   1.000
_cell.angle_alpha   90.00
_cell.angle_beta   90.00
_cell.angle_gamma   90.00
#
_symmetry.space_group_name_H-M   'P 1'
#
loop_
_entity.id
_entity.type
_entity.pdbx_description
1 polymer ?
#
loop_
_entity_poly.entity_id
_entity_poly.type
_entity_poly.pdbx_seq_one_letter_code
_entity_poly.pdbx_strand_id
1 'polypeptide(L)'
;MRLLDSGNLVLSDGRSGKSLWQSFDYPSDTFLPGMKMDKGIELISWITPSDPATGDYKFIQDQLGVYKILNRSSIHWISGESNEFSKILNDKEMPSFVTQLLLFSQGTNQSPQENKSNKAISYKPKMPSRYIDERILINSTGEIQYQRWNNGSKKWDLFWSEPKDVCSMYDMCGKFAICNTMREPICKCLRGFTQYSEGCDREESSTTCQNNQTSAERDNFIDLKLVKSGSPDLAFEPAESENECKEECFNNCKCKAYSYIGSIVTDKETGKQSPKCWIWTSDLNNLQEDYYQTSFRLSVRVPFLPKAQANSGQYARGSKINKSRKKTIYEISFIVSVVGFILVFCSSYILYRRWMTKRNGKNIGLNICTLINKLFLKLTNNFSRKSRDH
;
A
#
# COMPACT_ATOMS: atom_id res chain seq x y z
N MET A 1 5.96 5.77 41.58
CA MET A 1 5.75 5.94 40.12
C MET A 1 7.03 6.48 39.51
N ARG A 2 7.43 6.00 38.34
CA ARG A 2 8.68 6.39 37.67
C ARG A 2 8.50 6.37 36.15
N LEU A 3 8.97 7.40 35.46
CA LEU A 3 9.13 7.39 34.01
C LEU A 3 10.50 6.79 33.66
N LEU A 4 10.52 5.78 32.80
CA LEU A 4 11.74 5.15 32.30
C LEU A 4 12.25 5.86 31.05
N ASP A 5 13.53 5.68 30.72
CA ASP A 5 14.15 6.25 29.50
C ASP A 5 13.48 5.76 28.21
N SER A 6 12.77 4.63 28.26
CA SER A 6 11.96 4.14 27.14
C SER A 6 10.67 4.93 26.91
N GLY A 7 10.30 5.84 27.82
CA GLY A 7 8.99 6.51 27.83
C GLY A 7 7.89 5.73 28.57
N ASN A 8 8.21 4.56 29.13
CA ASN A 8 7.25 3.77 29.90
C ASN A 8 7.06 4.36 31.30
N LEU A 9 5.83 4.73 31.67
CA LEU A 9 5.46 5.20 33.00
C LEU A 9 5.05 3.99 33.84
N VAL A 10 5.85 3.68 34.87
CA VAL A 10 5.66 2.49 35.70
C VAL A 10 5.25 2.87 37.11
N LEU A 11 4.20 2.20 37.60
CA LEU A 11 3.84 2.18 39.01
C LEU A 11 4.35 0.87 39.63
N SER A 12 5.18 0.97 40.65
CA SER A 12 5.75 -0.19 41.35
C SER A 12 5.44 -0.11 42.83
N ASP A 13 5.30 -1.28 43.47
CA ASP A 13 5.25 -1.39 44.92
C ASP A 13 6.62 -1.02 45.52
N GLY A 14 6.63 -0.09 46.46
CA GLY A 14 7.86 0.40 47.09
C GLY A 14 8.57 -0.64 47.97
N ARG A 15 7.88 -1.70 48.41
CA ARG A 15 8.47 -2.77 49.23
C ARG A 15 9.04 -3.91 48.40
N SER A 16 8.25 -4.46 47.47
CA SER A 16 8.66 -5.60 46.65
C SER A 16 9.38 -5.21 45.35
N GLY A 17 9.28 -3.94 44.93
CA GLY A 17 9.75 -3.49 43.62
C GLY A 17 8.93 -4.05 42.45
N LYS A 18 7.84 -4.77 42.71
CA LYS A 18 6.98 -5.37 41.69
C LYS A 18 6.24 -4.30 40.91
N SER A 19 6.22 -4.42 39.58
CA SER A 19 5.39 -3.59 38.71
C SER A 19 3.91 -3.90 38.95
N LEU A 20 3.13 -2.87 39.29
CA LEU A 20 1.69 -2.93 39.50
C LEU A 20 0.91 -2.46 38.26
N TRP A 21 1.48 -1.52 37.49
CA TRP A 21 0.90 -0.96 36.28
C TRP A 21 1.97 -0.31 35.40
N GLN A 22 1.77 -0.31 34.08
CA GLN A 22 2.67 0.30 33.10
C GLN A 22 1.87 0.99 31.99
N SER A 23 2.31 2.15 31.52
CA SER A 23 1.64 2.85 30.41
C SER A 23 1.75 2.10 29.08
N PHE A 24 2.81 1.30 28.90
CA PHE A 24 2.99 0.49 27.68
C PHE A 24 1.94 -0.61 27.52
N ASP A 25 1.23 -0.98 28.60
CA ASP A 25 0.13 -1.93 28.55
C ASP A 25 -1.19 -1.27 28.07
N TYR A 26 -1.23 0.07 27.98
CA TYR A 26 -2.42 0.86 27.63
C TYR A 26 -2.06 2.03 26.70
N PRO A 27 -1.63 1.78 25.46
CA PRO A 27 -1.27 2.86 24.54
C PRO A 27 -2.49 3.65 24.04
N SER A 28 -2.20 4.84 23.51
CA SER A 28 -3.16 5.69 22.79
C SER A 28 -3.15 5.34 21.30
N ASP A 29 -2.86 6.32 20.45
CA ASP A 29 -2.66 6.25 19.01
C ASP A 29 -1.23 5.82 18.62
N THR A 30 -0.27 5.87 19.56
CA THR A 30 1.17 5.76 19.27
C THR A 30 1.81 4.54 19.92
N PHE A 31 2.56 3.79 19.13
CA PHE A 31 3.45 2.72 19.54
C PHE A 31 4.91 3.21 19.56
N LEU A 32 5.59 2.96 20.68
CA LEU A 32 6.96 3.37 20.93
C LEU A 32 7.90 2.15 21.03
N PRO A 33 9.19 2.32 20.68
CA PRO A 33 10.20 1.30 20.91
C PRO A 33 10.22 0.80 22.35
N GLY A 34 9.92 -0.49 22.52
CA GLY A 34 9.99 -1.22 23.79
C GLY A 34 8.62 -1.73 24.23
N MET A 35 7.56 -1.22 23.61
CA MET A 35 6.25 -1.84 23.62
C MET A 35 6.29 -3.15 22.84
N LYS A 36 5.32 -4.02 23.10
CA LYS A 36 5.12 -5.27 22.36
C LYS A 36 3.72 -5.24 21.78
N MET A 37 3.61 -5.30 20.46
CA MET A 37 2.31 -5.47 19.81
C MET A 37 1.94 -6.95 19.95
N ASP A 38 0.89 -7.22 20.71
CA ASP A 38 0.29 -8.55 20.82
C ASP A 38 -1.24 -8.43 20.78
N LYS A 39 -1.94 -9.56 20.95
CA LYS A 39 -3.40 -9.65 20.81
C LYS A 39 -4.18 -8.76 21.79
N GLY A 40 -3.55 -8.28 22.87
CA GLY A 40 -4.19 -7.42 23.87
C GLY A 40 -3.97 -5.93 23.66
N ILE A 41 -3.05 -5.55 22.76
CA ILE A 41 -2.69 -4.16 22.51
C ILE A 41 -3.39 -3.64 21.25
N GLU A 42 -4.10 -2.53 21.40
CA GLU A 42 -4.68 -1.77 20.29
C GLU A 42 -4.16 -0.34 20.30
N LEU A 43 -3.83 0.20 19.12
CA LEU A 43 -3.65 1.65 18.97
C LEU A 43 -4.97 2.22 18.49
N ILE A 44 -5.45 3.28 19.13
CA ILE A 44 -6.72 3.91 18.79
C ILE A 44 -6.46 5.34 18.36
N SER A 45 -6.96 5.71 17.18
CA SER A 45 -6.76 7.04 16.64
C SER A 45 -7.39 8.11 17.53
N TRP A 46 -6.89 9.34 17.39
CA TRP A 46 -7.60 10.52 17.85
C TRP A 46 -8.81 10.82 16.95
N ILE A 47 -9.78 11.61 17.45
CA ILE A 47 -10.91 12.09 16.63
C ILE A 47 -10.39 13.06 15.56
N THR A 48 -9.52 14.00 15.97
CA THR A 48 -8.84 14.93 15.06
C THR A 48 -7.40 15.16 15.54
N PRO A 49 -6.52 15.77 14.73
CA PRO A 49 -5.18 16.11 15.19
C PRO A 49 -5.12 17.03 16.42
N SER A 50 -6.22 17.72 16.75
CA SER A 50 -6.34 18.61 17.91
C SER A 50 -7.20 18.05 19.05
N ASP A 51 -7.90 16.94 18.83
CA ASP A 51 -8.79 16.33 19.82
C ASP A 51 -8.32 14.90 20.14
N PRO A 52 -7.64 14.69 21.28
CA PRO A 52 -7.07 13.40 21.66
C PRO A 52 -8.10 12.39 22.19
N ALA A 53 -9.40 12.73 22.17
CA ALA A 53 -10.44 11.77 22.46
C ALA A 53 -10.42 10.57 21.50
N THR A 54 -11.03 9.47 21.92
CA THR A 54 -11.07 8.20 21.19
C THR A 54 -11.78 8.35 19.85
N GLY A 55 -11.05 8.15 18.75
CA GLY A 55 -11.55 8.14 17.40
C GLY A 55 -12.08 6.77 16.94
N ASP A 56 -12.42 6.70 15.66
CA ASP A 56 -13.08 5.53 15.06
C ASP A 56 -12.11 4.44 14.58
N TYR A 57 -10.83 4.76 14.42
CA TYR A 57 -9.86 3.83 13.83
C TYR A 57 -9.03 3.10 14.87
N LYS A 58 -8.86 1.80 14.66
CA LYS A 58 -8.08 0.92 15.55
C LYS A 58 -7.06 0.11 14.77
N PHE A 59 -5.79 0.18 15.17
CA PHE A 59 -4.74 -0.72 14.68
C PHE A 59 -4.55 -1.87 15.67
N ILE A 60 -4.74 -3.10 15.20
CA ILE A 60 -4.74 -4.32 16.03
C ILE A 60 -3.93 -5.43 15.37
N GLN A 61 -3.53 -6.42 16.17
CA GLN A 61 -3.06 -7.72 15.68
C GLN A 61 -4.10 -8.80 15.99
N ASP A 62 -4.53 -9.55 14.98
CA ASP A 62 -5.51 -10.62 15.16
C ASP A 62 -4.90 -11.92 15.70
N GLN A 63 -5.74 -12.94 15.87
CA GLN A 63 -5.32 -14.22 16.45
C GLN A 63 -4.30 -14.99 15.58
N LEU A 64 -4.26 -14.70 14.28
CA LEU A 64 -3.39 -15.32 13.29
C LEU A 64 -2.11 -14.51 13.03
N GLY A 65 -1.91 -13.42 13.78
CA GLY A 65 -0.76 -12.54 13.66
C GLY A 65 -0.86 -11.50 12.54
N VAL A 66 -2.04 -11.35 11.92
CA VAL A 66 -2.30 -10.34 10.88
C VAL A 66 -2.58 -9.00 11.52
N TYR A 67 -1.95 -7.94 11.02
CA TYR A 67 -2.25 -6.58 11.46
C TYR A 67 -3.41 -6.01 10.65
N LYS A 68 -4.34 -5.33 11.32
CA LYS A 68 -5.53 -4.74 10.71
C LYS A 68 -5.73 -3.33 11.19
N ILE A 69 -6.27 -2.49 10.31
CA ILE A 69 -6.94 -1.26 10.71
C ILE A 69 -8.43 -1.51 10.61
N LEU A 70 -9.15 -1.27 11.70
CA LEU A 70 -10.60 -1.26 11.73
C LEU A 70 -11.08 0.19 11.70
N ASN A 71 -12.14 0.46 10.94
CA ASN A 71 -12.97 1.63 11.10
C ASN A 71 -14.25 1.17 11.80
N ARG A 72 -14.37 1.47 13.11
CA ARG A 72 -15.37 0.91 13.99
C ARG A 72 -15.33 -0.63 13.98
N SER A 73 -16.25 -1.28 13.26
CA SER A 73 -16.32 -2.73 13.11
C SER A 73 -15.93 -3.22 11.71
N SER A 74 -15.75 -2.32 10.76
CA SER A 74 -15.42 -2.66 9.37
C SER A 74 -13.91 -2.67 9.16
N ILE A 75 -13.43 -3.60 8.33
CA ILE A 75 -12.01 -3.66 7.98
C ILE A 75 -11.69 -2.49 7.05
N HIS A 76 -10.72 -1.67 7.44
CA HIS A 76 -10.21 -0.55 6.64
C HIS A 76 -8.94 -0.94 5.88
N TRP A 77 -8.08 -1.75 6.51
CA TRP A 77 -6.84 -2.25 5.92
C TRP A 77 -6.39 -3.56 6.58
N ILE A 78 -5.66 -4.40 5.84
CA ILE A 78 -5.03 -5.62 6.34
C ILE A 78 -3.59 -5.72 5.84
N SER A 79 -2.67 -6.19 6.66
CA SER A 79 -1.25 -6.35 6.30
C SER A 79 -0.94 -7.50 5.33
N GLY A 80 -1.97 -8.14 4.80
CA GLY A 80 -1.93 -9.43 4.12
C GLY A 80 -2.68 -10.51 4.88
N GLU A 81 -2.74 -11.70 4.32
CA GLU A 81 -3.42 -12.86 4.92
C GLU A 81 -2.41 -13.82 5.55
N SER A 82 -2.82 -14.61 6.54
CA SER A 82 -1.95 -15.60 7.22
C SER A 82 -2.21 -17.03 6.70
N ASN A 83 -2.42 -17.18 5.39
CA ASN A 83 -2.60 -18.48 4.76
C ASN A 83 -1.30 -18.94 4.07
N GLU A 84 -1.30 -20.16 3.55
CA GLU A 84 -0.12 -20.68 2.85
C GLU A 84 0.11 -19.98 1.51
N PHE A 85 -0.97 -19.64 0.79
CA PHE A 85 -0.90 -18.95 -0.49
C PHE A 85 -0.15 -17.60 -0.40
N SER A 86 -0.50 -16.76 0.58
CA SER A 86 0.13 -15.46 0.83
C SER A 86 1.61 -15.59 1.22
N LYS A 87 1.97 -16.62 1.98
CA LYS A 87 3.36 -16.93 2.34
C LYS A 87 4.19 -17.27 1.10
N ILE A 88 3.62 -18.01 0.15
CA ILE A 88 4.28 -18.37 -1.12
C ILE A 88 4.50 -17.13 -1.98
N LEU A 89 3.52 -16.23 -2.05
CA LEU A 89 3.62 -14.99 -2.82
C LEU A 89 4.55 -13.94 -2.19
N ASN A 90 4.97 -14.15 -0.92
CA ASN A 90 5.75 -13.19 -0.15
C ASN A 90 5.12 -11.79 -0.17
N ASP A 91 3.78 -11.76 -0.10
CA ASP A 91 2.96 -10.55 -0.07
C ASP A 91 3.12 -9.86 1.29
N LYS A 92 4.21 -9.10 1.42
CA LYS A 92 4.54 -8.35 2.63
C LYS A 92 4.16 -6.90 2.42
N GLU A 93 2.92 -6.54 2.78
CA GLU A 93 2.51 -5.13 2.79
C GLU A 93 3.29 -4.30 3.81
N MET A 94 3.73 -4.95 4.90
CA MET A 94 4.53 -4.30 5.93
C MET A 94 6.02 -4.55 5.73
N PRO A 95 6.85 -3.49 5.69
CA PRO A 95 8.29 -3.62 5.68
C PRO A 95 8.82 -4.36 6.92
N SER A 96 9.94 -5.07 6.75
CA SER A 96 10.57 -5.84 7.83
C SER A 96 10.96 -4.98 9.03
N PHE A 97 11.33 -3.71 8.82
CA PHE A 97 11.68 -2.81 9.93
C PHE A 97 10.47 -2.43 10.79
N VAL A 98 9.27 -2.33 10.22
CA VAL A 98 8.02 -2.04 10.94
C VAL A 98 7.60 -3.26 11.76
N THR A 99 7.55 -4.43 11.12
CA THR A 99 7.18 -5.69 11.81
C THR A 99 8.15 -6.03 12.94
N GLN A 100 9.45 -5.80 12.74
CA GLN A 100 10.45 -5.98 13.79
C GLN A 100 10.26 -5.02 14.97
N LEU A 101 9.85 -3.77 14.73
CA LEU A 101 9.58 -2.81 15.80
C LEU A 101 8.36 -3.25 16.63
N LEU A 102 7.28 -3.69 15.98
CA LEU A 102 6.07 -4.15 16.64
C LEU A 102 6.31 -5.40 17.51
N LEU A 103 7.24 -6.28 17.11
CA LEU A 103 7.58 -7.49 17.85
C LEU A 103 8.59 -7.27 18.99
N PHE A 104 9.31 -6.15 19.00
CA PHE A 104 10.43 -5.97 19.93
C PHE A 104 9.96 -5.54 21.32
N SER A 105 9.88 -6.48 22.26
CA SER A 105 9.77 -6.14 23.68
C SER A 105 11.15 -5.90 24.30
N GLN A 106 11.34 -4.80 25.03
CA GLN A 106 12.43 -4.76 26.02
C GLN A 106 12.06 -5.75 27.13
N GLY A 107 12.78 -6.87 27.20
CA GLY A 107 12.42 -8.02 28.02
C GLY A 107 11.99 -7.65 29.45
N THR A 108 10.75 -8.00 29.78
CA THR A 108 10.33 -8.19 31.17
C THR A 108 11.06 -9.40 31.71
N ASN A 109 11.63 -9.32 32.92
CA ASN A 109 12.26 -10.42 33.63
C ASN A 109 11.23 -11.55 33.89
N GLN A 110 10.98 -12.42 32.91
CA GLN A 110 10.43 -13.74 33.18
C GLN A 110 11.62 -14.70 33.23
N SER A 111 12.05 -14.98 34.46
CA SER A 111 12.94 -16.10 34.74
C SER A 111 12.31 -17.37 34.17
N PRO A 112 13.02 -18.14 33.33
CA PRO A 112 12.78 -19.56 33.26
C PRO A 112 13.17 -20.11 34.63
N GLN A 113 12.21 -20.69 35.37
CA GLN A 113 12.57 -21.65 36.40
C GLN A 113 13.11 -22.88 35.68
N GLU A 114 14.41 -22.91 35.44
CA GLU A 114 15.12 -24.16 35.23
C GLU A 114 16.35 -24.23 36.13
N ASN A 115 16.46 -25.40 36.73
CA ASN A 115 17.35 -25.74 37.80
C ASN A 115 18.83 -25.68 37.40
N LYS A 116 19.63 -25.17 38.34
CA LYS A 116 21.05 -25.45 38.61
C LYS A 116 22.08 -25.24 37.49
N SER A 117 22.99 -24.33 37.83
CA SER A 117 24.37 -24.24 37.34
C SER A 117 24.52 -23.91 35.87
N ASN A 118 24.48 -22.62 35.54
CA ASN A 118 25.52 -21.92 34.79
C ASN A 118 25.25 -20.41 34.89
N LYS A 119 26.31 -19.59 34.96
CA LYS A 119 26.22 -18.13 35.03
C LYS A 119 25.27 -17.60 33.95
N ALA A 120 24.06 -17.20 34.34
CA ALA A 120 23.12 -16.54 33.47
C ALA A 120 23.70 -15.17 33.09
N ILE A 121 24.36 -15.11 31.93
CA ILE A 121 24.62 -13.84 31.26
C ILE A 121 23.25 -13.28 30.93
N SER A 122 22.80 -12.32 31.73
CA SER A 122 21.63 -11.49 31.46
C SER A 122 21.88 -10.72 30.15
N TYR A 123 21.60 -11.35 29.01
CA TYR A 123 21.42 -10.64 27.75
C TYR A 123 20.13 -9.84 27.86
N LYS A 124 20.22 -8.61 28.38
CA LYS A 124 19.20 -7.61 28.12
C LYS A 124 19.20 -7.41 26.59
N PRO A 125 18.09 -7.65 25.88
CA PRO A 125 18.01 -7.27 24.48
C PRO A 125 18.18 -5.75 24.43
N LYS A 126 19.39 -5.27 24.12
CA LYS A 126 19.58 -3.86 23.82
C LYS A 126 18.79 -3.60 22.55
N MET A 127 17.86 -2.66 22.62
CA MET A 127 17.25 -2.06 21.43
C MET A 127 18.37 -1.73 20.44
N PRO A 128 18.34 -2.24 19.20
CA PRO A 128 19.34 -1.84 18.24
C PRO A 128 19.21 -0.32 18.06
N SER A 129 20.35 0.38 18.03
CA SER A 129 20.44 1.85 17.98
C SER A 129 19.63 2.49 16.84
N ARG A 130 19.21 1.69 15.86
CA ARG A 130 18.34 2.08 14.75
C ARG A 130 16.93 2.52 15.15
N TYR A 131 16.41 2.14 16.33
CA TYR A 131 15.03 2.45 16.75
C TYR A 131 14.93 3.67 17.68
N ILE A 132 15.99 4.48 17.81
CA ILE A 132 15.98 5.70 18.61
C ILE A 132 15.24 6.80 17.83
N ASP A 133 14.31 7.49 18.50
CA ASP A 133 13.43 8.51 17.93
C ASP A 133 12.57 8.03 16.75
N GLU A 134 12.04 6.82 16.87
CA GLU A 134 11.08 6.24 15.93
C GLU A 134 9.75 5.99 16.61
N ARG A 135 8.66 6.05 15.84
CA ARG A 135 7.32 5.75 16.32
C ARG A 135 6.46 5.17 15.22
N ILE A 136 5.48 4.37 15.61
CA ILE A 136 4.35 4.01 14.77
C ILE A 136 3.13 4.71 15.37
N LEU A 137 2.31 5.38 14.56
CA LEU A 137 1.06 5.97 15.05
C LEU A 137 -0.09 5.77 14.07
N ILE A 138 -1.30 5.62 14.57
CA ILE A 138 -2.52 5.66 13.76
C ILE A 138 -3.13 7.06 13.83
N ASN A 139 -3.21 7.73 12.68
CA ASN A 139 -3.76 9.08 12.64
C ASN A 139 -5.30 9.08 12.60
N SER A 140 -5.91 10.26 12.72
CA SER A 140 -7.37 10.43 12.72
C SER A 140 -8.06 10.07 11.39
N THR A 141 -7.31 9.86 10.30
CA THR A 141 -7.86 9.43 9.00
C THR A 141 -7.75 7.92 8.77
N GLY A 142 -7.29 7.16 9.77
CA GLY A 142 -7.14 5.71 9.67
C GLY A 142 -5.87 5.25 8.96
N GLU A 143 -4.86 6.11 8.85
CA GLU A 143 -3.57 5.76 8.28
C GLU A 143 -2.59 5.40 9.42
N ILE A 144 -2.06 4.18 9.38
CA ILE A 144 -0.93 3.78 10.22
C ILE A 144 0.35 4.33 9.60
N GLN A 145 1.18 5.00 10.40
CA GLN A 145 2.37 5.69 9.94
C GLN A 145 3.58 5.29 10.75
N TYR A 146 4.65 4.89 10.07
CA TYR A 146 5.97 4.75 10.68
C TYR A 146 6.79 6.01 10.40
N GLN A 147 7.19 6.68 11.47
CA GLN A 147 7.88 7.96 11.42
C GLN A 147 9.20 7.91 12.18
N ARG A 148 10.19 8.66 11.69
CA ARG A 148 11.48 8.87 12.37
C ARG A 148 11.71 10.36 12.57
N TRP A 149 12.18 10.73 13.75
CA TRP A 149 12.55 12.11 14.05
C TRP A 149 13.81 12.49 13.28
N ASN A 150 13.74 13.61 12.56
CA ASN A 150 14.88 14.18 11.90
C ASN A 150 15.40 15.37 12.72
N ASN A 151 16.53 15.16 13.38
CA ASN A 151 17.13 16.18 14.24
C ASN A 151 17.59 17.43 13.46
N GLY A 152 17.92 17.30 12.17
CA GLY A 152 18.33 18.41 11.32
C GLY A 152 17.16 19.31 10.93
N SER A 153 16.03 18.72 10.52
CA SER A 153 14.83 19.47 10.12
C SER A 153 13.83 19.70 11.25
N LYS A 154 14.06 19.12 12.44
CA LYS A 154 13.21 19.22 13.64
C LYS A 154 11.76 18.81 13.37
N LYS A 155 11.57 17.77 12.55
CA LYS A 155 10.26 17.22 12.21
C LYS A 155 10.30 15.70 12.14
N TRP A 156 9.12 15.11 12.19
CA TRP A 156 8.93 13.69 11.89
C TRP A 156 8.88 13.48 10.39
N ASP A 157 9.81 12.67 9.88
CA ASP A 157 9.80 12.22 8.50
C ASP A 157 8.99 10.92 8.40
N LEU A 158 8.07 10.86 7.43
CA LEU A 158 7.25 9.68 7.14
C LEU A 158 8.05 8.72 6.26
N PHE A 159 8.22 7.48 6.72
CA PHE A 159 8.99 6.45 6.02
C PHE A 159 8.11 5.34 5.44
N TRP A 160 6.95 5.09 6.04
CA TRP A 160 5.97 4.13 5.56
C TRP A 160 4.58 4.49 6.11
N SER A 161 3.55 4.25 5.31
CA SER A 161 2.18 4.33 5.75
C SER A 161 1.27 3.37 5.00
N GLU A 162 0.19 2.95 5.64
CA GLU A 162 -0.94 2.26 4.99
C GLU A 162 -2.29 2.72 5.58
N PRO A 163 -3.38 2.73 4.79
CA PRO A 163 -3.40 2.59 3.33
C PRO A 163 -2.62 3.71 2.63
N LYS A 164 -1.66 3.37 1.76
CA LYS A 164 -0.83 4.36 1.05
C LYS A 164 -1.57 5.08 -0.09
N ASP A 165 -2.62 4.44 -0.58
CA ASP A 165 -3.51 4.95 -1.61
C ASP A 165 -4.90 4.30 -1.51
N VAL A 166 -5.82 4.74 -2.35
CA VAL A 166 -7.21 4.25 -2.31
C VAL A 166 -7.36 2.77 -2.64
N CYS A 167 -6.45 2.18 -3.42
CA CYS A 167 -6.48 0.74 -3.72
C CYS A 167 -5.84 -0.12 -2.64
N SER A 168 -5.02 0.46 -1.75
CA SER A 168 -4.59 -0.20 -0.52
C SER A 168 -5.72 -0.40 0.48
N MET A 169 -6.79 0.42 0.43
CA MET A 169 -7.95 0.23 1.29
C MET A 169 -8.60 -1.13 1.03
N TYR A 170 -8.99 -1.81 2.11
CA TYR A 170 -9.55 -3.15 2.02
C TYR A 170 -10.84 -3.14 1.17
N ASP A 171 -10.85 -3.96 0.13
CA ASP A 171 -12.00 -4.21 -0.74
C ASP A 171 -12.62 -2.94 -1.38
N MET A 172 -11.77 -1.97 -1.75
CA MET A 172 -12.21 -0.66 -2.26
C MET A 172 -13.19 -0.72 -3.45
N CYS A 173 -13.03 -1.71 -4.35
CA CYS A 173 -13.87 -1.84 -5.54
C CYS A 173 -15.01 -2.85 -5.41
N GLY A 174 -15.09 -3.56 -4.29
CA GLY A 174 -16.02 -4.67 -4.08
C GLY A 174 -15.73 -5.87 -4.97
N LYS A 175 -16.67 -6.81 -4.95
CA LYS A 175 -16.51 -8.12 -5.62
C LYS A 175 -16.40 -7.99 -7.14
N PHE A 176 -15.59 -8.87 -7.74
CA PHE A 176 -15.36 -8.99 -9.18
C PHE A 176 -15.00 -7.68 -9.89
N ALA A 177 -14.42 -6.72 -9.17
CA ALA A 177 -13.91 -5.46 -9.68
C ALA A 177 -12.43 -5.32 -9.32
N ILE A 178 -11.63 -4.83 -10.26
CA ILE A 178 -10.20 -4.57 -10.07
C ILE A 178 -9.98 -3.10 -9.72
N CYS A 179 -9.17 -2.85 -8.71
CA CYS A 179 -8.67 -1.52 -8.37
C CYS A 179 -7.35 -1.19 -9.09
N ASN A 180 -7.28 0.00 -9.67
CA ASN A 180 -6.05 0.55 -10.25
C ASN A 180 -6.02 2.08 -10.16
N THR A 181 -5.13 2.62 -9.32
CA THR A 181 -4.99 4.08 -9.09
C THR A 181 -4.55 4.87 -10.32
N MET A 182 -4.02 4.19 -11.35
CA MET A 182 -3.54 4.81 -12.59
C MET A 182 -4.60 4.83 -13.70
N ARG A 183 -5.80 4.30 -13.45
CA ARG A 183 -6.92 4.23 -14.40
C ARG A 183 -8.06 5.16 -13.99
N GLU A 184 -8.83 5.55 -14.99
CA GLU A 184 -10.12 6.23 -14.83
C GLU A 184 -11.18 5.42 -15.60
N PRO A 185 -12.21 4.87 -14.91
CA PRO A 185 -12.40 4.85 -13.45
C PRO A 185 -11.35 4.00 -12.71
N ILE A 186 -11.14 4.29 -11.41
CA ILE A 186 -10.20 3.55 -10.53
C ILE A 186 -10.65 2.09 -10.37
N CYS A 187 -11.95 1.89 -10.22
CA CYS A 187 -12.58 0.58 -10.16
C CYS A 187 -13.16 0.18 -11.51
N LYS A 188 -12.87 -1.04 -11.95
CA LYS A 188 -13.43 -1.59 -13.18
C LYS A 188 -13.84 -3.04 -12.99
N CYS A 189 -15.08 -3.37 -13.35
CA CYS A 189 -15.54 -4.75 -13.38
C CYS A 189 -14.64 -5.64 -14.26
N LEU A 190 -14.47 -6.88 -13.81
CA LEU A 190 -13.91 -7.93 -14.63
C LEU A 190 -14.73 -8.11 -15.91
N ARG A 191 -14.05 -8.57 -16.96
CA ARG A 191 -14.72 -8.82 -18.25
C ARG A 191 -15.79 -9.90 -18.07
N GLY A 192 -17.02 -9.62 -18.53
CA GLY A 192 -18.19 -10.49 -18.33
C GLY A 192 -18.98 -10.21 -17.04
N PHE A 193 -18.62 -9.16 -16.32
CA PHE A 193 -19.32 -8.68 -15.12
C PHE A 193 -19.77 -7.23 -15.31
N THR A 194 -20.91 -6.90 -14.70
CA THR A 194 -21.57 -5.60 -14.79
C THR A 194 -21.62 -4.95 -13.41
N GLN A 195 -21.49 -3.63 -13.35
CA GLN A 195 -21.45 -2.87 -12.10
C GLN A 195 -22.84 -2.81 -11.45
N TYR A 196 -22.86 -3.08 -10.14
CA TYR A 196 -23.99 -2.88 -9.23
C TYR A 196 -23.51 -2.12 -7.97
N SER A 197 -24.37 -2.01 -6.95
CA SER A 197 -24.10 -1.23 -5.73
C SER A 197 -23.00 -1.82 -4.84
N GLU A 198 -22.85 -3.15 -4.81
CA GLU A 198 -21.90 -3.86 -3.92
C GLU A 198 -20.64 -4.38 -4.66
N GLY A 199 -20.40 -3.89 -5.87
CA GLY A 199 -19.31 -4.36 -6.74
C GLY A 199 -19.85 -4.73 -8.11
N CYS A 200 -19.41 -5.86 -8.65
CA CYS A 200 -19.84 -6.33 -9.96
C CYS A 200 -20.46 -7.72 -9.87
N ASP A 201 -21.52 -7.97 -10.63
CA ASP A 201 -22.14 -9.28 -10.74
C ASP A 201 -22.01 -9.81 -12.16
N ARG A 202 -22.02 -11.13 -12.26
CA ARG A 202 -21.97 -11.84 -13.53
C ARG A 202 -23.28 -11.60 -14.28
N GLU A 203 -23.20 -11.36 -15.58
CA GLU A 203 -24.40 -11.25 -16.41
C GLU A 203 -25.18 -12.58 -16.37
N GLU A 204 -26.45 -12.49 -15.95
CA GLU A 204 -27.30 -13.58 -15.44
C GLU A 204 -27.60 -14.69 -16.46
N SER A 205 -27.31 -14.49 -17.75
CA SER A 205 -27.64 -15.42 -18.83
C SER A 205 -26.62 -16.55 -19.06
N SER A 206 -25.71 -16.84 -18.11
CA SER A 206 -24.48 -17.58 -18.45
C SER A 206 -23.97 -18.67 -17.50
N THR A 207 -24.67 -19.05 -16.43
CA THR A 207 -24.22 -20.19 -15.59
C THR A 207 -24.51 -21.52 -16.30
N THR A 208 -23.74 -21.84 -17.33
CA THR A 208 -23.75 -23.11 -18.04
C THR A 208 -22.91 -24.15 -17.31
N CYS A 209 -23.23 -24.34 -16.04
CA CYS A 209 -22.57 -25.29 -15.17
C CYS A 209 -23.33 -26.63 -15.12
N GLN A 210 -23.78 -27.09 -16.29
CA GLN A 210 -24.51 -28.33 -16.46
C GLN A 210 -23.74 -29.27 -17.38
N ASN A 211 -23.59 -30.52 -16.95
CA ASN A 211 -22.78 -31.57 -17.58
C ASN A 211 -23.25 -32.01 -18.99
N ASN A 212 -24.35 -31.46 -19.51
CA ASN A 212 -25.01 -31.93 -20.74
C ASN A 212 -24.98 -30.92 -21.90
N GLN A 213 -24.10 -29.92 -21.89
CA GLN A 213 -24.03 -28.93 -22.97
C GLN A 213 -22.85 -29.12 -23.92
N THR A 214 -23.08 -28.75 -25.18
CA THR A 214 -22.08 -28.82 -26.24
C THR A 214 -20.89 -27.91 -25.93
N SER A 215 -19.70 -28.24 -26.46
CA SER A 215 -18.45 -27.51 -26.18
C SER A 215 -18.46 -26.01 -26.51
N ALA A 216 -19.49 -25.52 -27.20
CA ALA A 216 -19.62 -24.15 -27.68
C ALA A 216 -20.26 -23.18 -26.67
N GLU A 217 -20.81 -23.67 -25.56
CA GLU A 217 -21.56 -22.87 -24.56
C GLU A 217 -20.91 -22.89 -23.17
N ARG A 218 -19.73 -23.50 -23.06
CA ARG A 218 -19.01 -23.65 -21.78
C ARG A 218 -18.35 -22.34 -21.35
N ASP A 219 -18.37 -22.11 -20.03
CA ASP A 219 -17.56 -21.07 -19.37
C ASP A 219 -16.10 -21.11 -19.83
N ASN A 220 -15.47 -19.94 -19.79
CA ASN A 220 -14.05 -19.81 -20.12
C ASN A 220 -13.30 -19.16 -18.96
N PHE A 221 -11.98 -19.05 -19.08
CA PHE A 221 -11.12 -18.40 -18.10
C PHE A 221 -10.40 -17.22 -18.74
N ILE A 222 -10.28 -16.14 -17.97
CA ILE A 222 -9.42 -15.00 -18.29
C ILE A 222 -8.30 -14.92 -17.28
N ASP A 223 -7.09 -14.64 -17.76
CA ASP A 223 -5.94 -14.47 -16.89
C ASP A 223 -5.77 -13.03 -16.47
N LEU A 224 -5.69 -12.83 -15.16
CA LEU A 224 -5.39 -11.57 -14.52
C LEU A 224 -3.99 -11.64 -13.91
N LYS A 225 -3.25 -10.54 -14.02
CA LYS A 225 -2.02 -10.33 -13.27
C LYS A 225 -2.35 -9.42 -12.09
N LEU A 226 -2.22 -9.95 -10.89
CA LEU A 226 -2.66 -9.28 -9.66
C LEU A 226 -1.50 -9.19 -8.67
N VAL A 227 -1.47 -8.11 -7.90
CA VAL A 227 -0.69 -8.05 -6.66
C VAL A 227 -1.49 -8.51 -5.46
N LYS A 228 -2.81 -8.37 -5.50
CA LYS A 228 -3.68 -8.68 -4.37
C LYS A 228 -4.95 -9.37 -4.81
N SER A 229 -5.36 -10.37 -4.05
CA SER A 229 -6.69 -10.98 -4.06
C SER A 229 -7.04 -11.44 -2.66
N GLY A 230 -8.32 -11.74 -2.41
CA GLY A 230 -8.70 -12.51 -1.23
C GLY A 230 -8.12 -13.94 -1.22
N SER A 231 -8.22 -14.61 -0.07
CA SER A 231 -7.81 -16.01 0.14
C SER A 231 -8.47 -16.98 -0.83
N PRO A 232 -7.73 -17.99 -1.35
CA PRO A 232 -8.35 -19.16 -1.93
C PRO A 232 -9.13 -19.95 -0.85
N ASP A 233 -10.22 -20.60 -1.24
CA ASP A 233 -11.03 -21.43 -0.33
C ASP A 233 -10.54 -22.87 -0.28
N LEU A 234 -9.93 -23.35 -1.36
CA LEU A 234 -9.48 -24.74 -1.53
C LEU A 234 -8.06 -24.78 -2.09
N ALA A 235 -7.33 -25.82 -1.70
CA ALA A 235 -6.03 -26.17 -2.26
C ALA A 235 -6.06 -27.64 -2.72
N PHE A 236 -5.55 -27.91 -3.91
CA PHE A 236 -5.44 -29.24 -4.49
C PHE A 236 -3.96 -29.56 -4.76
N GLU A 237 -3.51 -30.70 -4.22
CA GLU A 237 -2.11 -31.13 -4.23
C GLU A 237 -1.96 -32.65 -4.34
N PRO A 238 -1.02 -33.14 -5.16
CA PRO A 238 -0.25 -32.38 -6.15
C PRO A 238 -1.14 -31.99 -7.35
N ALA A 239 -0.92 -30.81 -7.92
CA ALA A 239 -1.47 -30.47 -9.25
C ALA A 239 -0.37 -30.68 -10.28
N GLU A 240 -0.43 -31.71 -11.11
CA GLU A 240 0.64 -32.04 -12.06
C GLU A 240 0.80 -30.99 -13.18
N SER A 241 -0.24 -30.21 -13.47
CA SER A 241 -0.19 -29.12 -14.46
C SER A 241 -1.21 -28.01 -14.23
N GLU A 242 -1.00 -26.86 -14.88
CA GLU A 242 -2.00 -25.77 -14.93
C GLU A 242 -3.33 -26.24 -15.55
N ASN A 243 -3.26 -27.15 -16.52
CA ASN A 243 -4.45 -27.70 -17.17
C ASN A 243 -5.28 -28.55 -16.22
N GLU A 244 -4.64 -29.32 -15.35
CA GLU A 244 -5.36 -30.09 -14.32
C GLU A 244 -6.08 -29.17 -13.34
N CYS A 245 -5.39 -28.12 -12.87
CA CYS A 245 -5.99 -27.10 -12.01
C CYS A 245 -7.19 -26.40 -12.67
N LYS A 246 -7.08 -26.13 -13.98
CA LYS A 246 -8.17 -25.59 -14.79
C LYS A 246 -9.36 -26.55 -14.87
N GLU A 247 -9.13 -27.82 -15.17
CA GLU A 247 -10.20 -28.83 -15.26
C GLU A 247 -10.88 -29.07 -13.90
N GLU A 248 -10.12 -29.06 -12.81
CA GLU A 248 -10.66 -29.19 -11.44
C GLU A 248 -11.60 -28.03 -11.11
N CYS A 249 -11.17 -26.80 -11.36
CA CYS A 249 -12.03 -25.63 -11.23
C CYS A 249 -13.21 -25.67 -12.20
N PHE A 250 -13.01 -26.15 -13.43
CA PHE A 250 -14.06 -26.21 -14.44
C PHE A 250 -15.20 -27.15 -14.01
N ASN A 251 -14.85 -28.34 -13.52
CA ASN A 251 -15.77 -29.37 -13.04
C ASN A 251 -16.45 -28.98 -11.72
N ASN A 252 -15.86 -28.08 -10.94
CA ASN A 252 -16.49 -27.52 -9.75
C ASN A 252 -17.32 -26.27 -10.09
N CYS A 253 -18.64 -26.41 -10.09
CA CYS A 253 -19.54 -25.31 -10.43
C CYS A 253 -19.57 -24.12 -9.47
N LYS A 254 -19.02 -24.30 -8.26
CA LYS A 254 -18.83 -23.19 -7.33
C LYS A 254 -17.56 -22.41 -7.64
N CYS A 255 -16.61 -22.98 -8.39
CA CYS A 255 -15.35 -22.33 -8.70
C CYS A 255 -15.57 -21.00 -9.45
N LYS A 256 -14.95 -19.94 -8.93
CA LYS A 256 -14.91 -18.60 -9.49
C LYS A 256 -13.55 -18.26 -10.09
N ALA A 257 -12.46 -18.82 -9.57
CA ALA A 257 -11.12 -18.68 -10.12
C ALA A 257 -10.18 -19.78 -9.64
N TYR A 258 -9.05 -19.92 -10.34
CA TYR A 258 -7.94 -20.74 -9.89
C TYR A 258 -6.59 -20.04 -10.09
N SER A 259 -5.57 -20.51 -9.39
CA SER A 259 -4.18 -20.15 -9.60
C SER A 259 -3.30 -21.39 -9.48
N TYR A 260 -2.51 -21.66 -10.51
CA TYR A 260 -1.56 -22.76 -10.51
C TYR A 260 -0.15 -22.26 -10.19
N ILE A 261 0.50 -22.90 -9.22
CA ILE A 261 1.87 -22.61 -8.82
C ILE A 261 2.70 -23.87 -9.00
N GLY A 262 3.43 -23.94 -10.12
CA GLY A 262 4.07 -25.19 -10.57
C GLY A 262 5.35 -25.62 -9.86
N SER A 263 6.11 -24.74 -9.21
CA SER A 263 7.43 -25.14 -8.64
C SER A 263 8.00 -24.19 -7.57
N ILE A 264 7.17 -23.44 -6.83
CA ILE A 264 7.67 -22.44 -5.84
C ILE A 264 7.72 -23.00 -4.42
N VAL A 265 7.02 -24.11 -4.13
CA VAL A 265 6.99 -24.69 -2.78
C VAL A 265 8.02 -25.82 -2.68
N THR A 266 9.20 -25.48 -2.19
CA THR A 266 10.13 -26.49 -1.68
C THR A 266 9.66 -26.84 -0.28
N ASP A 267 9.17 -28.08 -0.10
CA ASP A 267 8.99 -28.62 1.23
C ASP A 267 10.34 -28.55 1.97
N LYS A 268 10.38 -27.85 3.11
CA LYS A 268 11.63 -27.56 3.83
C LYS A 268 12.26 -28.81 4.44
N GLU A 269 11.49 -29.88 4.62
CA GLU A 269 11.93 -31.13 5.27
C GLU A 269 12.38 -32.17 4.24
N THR A 270 11.73 -32.21 3.07
CA THR A 270 11.95 -33.24 2.04
C THR A 270 12.65 -32.72 0.79
N GLY A 271 12.73 -31.39 0.60
CA GLY A 271 13.30 -30.77 -0.59
C GLY A 271 12.48 -30.98 -1.86
N LYS A 272 11.29 -31.58 -1.76
CA LYS A 272 10.45 -31.94 -2.90
C LYS A 272 9.64 -30.72 -3.35
N GLN A 273 9.65 -30.46 -4.65
CA GLN A 273 8.80 -29.44 -5.26
C GLN A 273 7.40 -30.04 -5.41
N SER A 274 6.40 -29.48 -4.71
CA SER A 274 5.00 -29.82 -4.94
C SER A 274 4.30 -28.66 -5.66
N PRO A 275 3.87 -28.87 -6.91
CA PRO A 275 3.00 -27.92 -7.56
C PRO A 275 1.64 -27.89 -6.84
N LYS A 276 1.10 -26.68 -6.64
CA LYS A 276 -0.16 -26.46 -5.92
C LYS A 276 -1.17 -25.76 -6.82
N CYS A 277 -2.41 -26.21 -6.75
CA CYS A 277 -3.56 -25.54 -7.35
C CYS A 277 -4.39 -24.87 -6.25
N TRP A 278 -4.61 -23.57 -6.38
CA TRP A 278 -5.43 -22.77 -5.47
C TRP A 278 -6.75 -22.43 -6.15
N ILE A 279 -7.86 -22.64 -5.46
CA ILE A 279 -9.20 -22.46 -6.03
C ILE A 279 -10.02 -21.53 -5.13
N TRP A 280 -10.68 -20.56 -5.77
CA TRP A 280 -11.68 -19.69 -5.18
C TRP A 280 -13.06 -20.19 -5.58
N THR A 281 -13.91 -20.40 -4.58
CA THR A 281 -15.33 -20.73 -4.69
C THR A 281 -16.24 -19.62 -4.18
N SER A 282 -15.71 -18.77 -3.29
CA SER A 282 -16.30 -17.53 -2.82
C SER A 282 -16.15 -16.41 -3.86
N ASP A 283 -16.94 -15.36 -3.72
CA ASP A 283 -16.84 -14.18 -4.57
C ASP A 283 -15.46 -13.53 -4.44
N LEU A 284 -14.88 -13.15 -5.58
CA LEU A 284 -13.54 -12.57 -5.63
C LEU A 284 -13.58 -11.13 -5.15
N ASN A 285 -12.92 -10.82 -4.05
CA ASN A 285 -12.85 -9.47 -3.49
C ASN A 285 -11.41 -8.96 -3.44
N ASN A 286 -11.25 -7.68 -3.11
CA ASN A 286 -9.96 -7.06 -2.81
C ASN A 286 -8.93 -7.24 -3.94
N LEU A 287 -9.39 -7.17 -5.19
CA LEU A 287 -8.56 -7.38 -6.38
C LEU A 287 -7.80 -6.10 -6.72
N GLN A 288 -6.47 -6.19 -6.76
CA GLN A 288 -5.60 -5.09 -7.15
C GLN A 288 -4.67 -5.51 -8.28
N GLU A 289 -4.71 -4.75 -9.37
CA GLU A 289 -3.87 -5.00 -10.55
C GLU A 289 -2.52 -4.33 -10.40
N ASP A 290 -1.48 -5.05 -10.82
CA ASP A 290 -0.13 -4.53 -10.91
C ASP A 290 0.50 -4.84 -12.26
N TYR A 291 1.36 -3.93 -12.70
CA TYR A 291 2.16 -4.04 -13.90
C TYR A 291 3.63 -4.38 -13.61
N TYR A 292 4.05 -4.49 -12.35
CA TYR A 292 5.40 -4.88 -11.96
C TYR A 292 5.56 -6.41 -11.80
N GLN A 293 6.80 -6.88 -11.69
CA GLN A 293 7.18 -8.31 -11.75
C GLN A 293 6.72 -9.15 -10.54
N THR A 294 6.13 -8.51 -9.52
CA THR A 294 5.67 -9.15 -8.28
C THR A 294 4.25 -9.73 -8.38
N SER A 295 3.58 -9.58 -9.52
CA SER A 295 2.21 -10.05 -9.71
C SER A 295 2.12 -11.59 -9.83
N PHE A 296 1.11 -12.21 -9.22
CA PHE A 296 0.71 -13.59 -9.51
C PHE A 296 -0.38 -13.65 -10.59
N ARG A 297 -0.57 -14.84 -11.17
CA ARG A 297 -1.60 -15.09 -12.18
C ARG A 297 -2.84 -15.69 -11.51
N LEU A 298 -3.98 -15.03 -11.68
CA LEU A 298 -5.29 -15.53 -11.27
C LEU A 298 -6.14 -15.74 -12.52
N SER A 299 -6.57 -16.98 -12.75
CA SER A 299 -7.43 -17.35 -13.87
C SER A 299 -8.88 -17.34 -13.42
N VAL A 300 -9.64 -16.32 -13.81
CA VAL A 300 -11.03 -16.10 -13.38
C VAL A 300 -12.01 -16.74 -14.35
N ARG A 301 -12.97 -17.48 -13.81
CA ARG A 301 -14.07 -18.10 -14.56
C ARG A 301 -15.06 -17.02 -15.02
N VAL A 302 -15.28 -16.94 -16.32
CA VAL A 302 -16.13 -15.96 -16.99
C VAL A 302 -17.16 -16.65 -17.88
N PRO A 303 -18.28 -15.95 -18.22
CA PRO A 303 -19.19 -16.41 -19.25
C PRO A 303 -18.47 -16.76 -20.55
N PHE A 304 -19.06 -17.66 -21.33
CA PHE A 304 -18.70 -17.76 -22.75
C PHE A 304 -18.93 -16.41 -23.43
N LEU A 305 -17.87 -15.85 -24.04
CA LEU A 305 -17.95 -14.63 -24.83
C LEU A 305 -17.68 -14.96 -26.30
N PRO A 306 -18.62 -14.69 -27.24
CA PRO A 306 -18.41 -14.93 -28.66
C PRO A 306 -17.14 -14.24 -29.17
N LYS A 307 -16.37 -14.91 -30.04
CA LYS A 307 -15.07 -14.40 -30.57
C LYS A 307 -15.14 -12.98 -31.16
N ALA A 308 -16.29 -12.53 -31.64
CA ALA A 308 -16.52 -11.15 -32.09
C ALA A 308 -16.31 -10.09 -30.99
N GLN A 309 -16.58 -10.43 -29.72
CA GLN A 309 -16.24 -9.60 -28.56
C GLN A 309 -14.86 -9.94 -27.97
N ALA A 310 -14.26 -11.08 -28.31
CA ALA A 310 -12.89 -11.42 -27.91
C ALA A 310 -11.87 -10.45 -28.54
N ASN A 311 -12.14 -9.99 -29.77
CA ASN A 311 -11.26 -9.05 -30.49
C ASN A 311 -11.62 -7.57 -30.28
N SER A 312 -12.83 -7.23 -29.81
CA SER A 312 -13.19 -5.83 -29.47
C SER A 312 -12.70 -5.40 -28.08
N GLY A 313 -12.16 -6.34 -27.32
CA GLY A 313 -11.66 -6.14 -25.96
C GLY A 313 -10.34 -6.87 -25.75
N GLN A 314 -9.40 -6.76 -26.70
CA GLN A 314 -8.01 -6.65 -26.25
C GLN A 314 -8.05 -5.63 -25.10
N TYR A 315 -7.47 -5.96 -23.95
CA TYR A 315 -6.83 -4.92 -23.17
C TYR A 315 -6.03 -4.15 -24.20
N ALA A 316 -6.59 -3.02 -24.65
CA ALA A 316 -5.91 -2.17 -25.59
C ALA A 316 -4.63 -1.90 -24.84
N ARG A 317 -3.54 -2.52 -25.32
CA ARG A 317 -2.17 -2.12 -25.06
C ARG A 317 -2.27 -0.62 -25.11
N GLY A 318 -2.27 0.01 -23.92
CA GLY A 318 -2.95 1.29 -23.71
C GLY A 318 -2.74 2.11 -24.94
N SER A 319 -3.83 2.54 -25.60
CA SER A 319 -3.73 3.58 -26.62
C SER A 319 -2.66 4.51 -26.08
N LYS A 320 -1.57 4.69 -26.84
CA LYS A 320 -0.56 5.70 -26.54
C LYS A 320 -1.33 7.03 -26.65
N ILE A 321 -2.23 7.31 -25.70
CA ILE A 321 -2.77 8.62 -25.43
C ILE A 321 -1.53 9.34 -24.96
N ASN A 322 -0.97 10.05 -25.93
CA ASN A 322 0.39 10.55 -25.97
C ASN A 322 0.93 10.84 -24.57
N LYS A 323 1.79 9.93 -24.07
CA LYS A 323 2.71 10.23 -22.96
C LYS A 323 3.51 11.52 -23.28
N SER A 324 3.67 11.80 -24.58
CA SER A 324 4.09 13.09 -25.14
C SER A 324 3.19 14.26 -24.73
N ARG A 325 1.85 14.21 -24.84
CA ARG A 325 0.97 15.35 -24.49
C ARG A 325 0.99 15.66 -23.00
N LYS A 326 0.95 14.66 -22.12
CA LYS A 326 1.05 14.90 -20.66
C LYS A 326 2.43 15.42 -20.27
N LYS A 327 3.53 14.88 -20.83
CA LYS A 327 4.89 15.41 -20.64
C LYS A 327 5.02 16.85 -21.14
N THR A 328 4.48 17.18 -22.32
CA THR A 328 4.48 18.54 -22.88
C THR A 328 3.66 19.51 -22.03
N ILE A 329 2.53 19.10 -21.45
CA ILE A 329 1.74 19.94 -20.53
C ILE A 329 2.51 20.21 -19.23
N TYR A 330 3.16 19.20 -18.63
CA TYR A 330 3.99 19.40 -17.44
C TYR A 330 5.23 20.27 -17.73
N GLU A 331 5.89 20.09 -18.88
CA GLU A 331 7.02 20.94 -19.30
C GLU A 331 6.59 22.39 -19.55
N ILE A 332 5.46 22.63 -20.21
CA ILE A 332 4.92 23.99 -20.41
C ILE A 332 4.53 24.62 -19.07
N SER A 333 3.84 23.89 -18.20
CA SER A 333 3.45 24.38 -16.87
C SER A 333 4.66 24.73 -16.00
N PHE A 334 5.73 23.93 -16.06
CA PHE A 334 6.97 24.21 -15.34
C PHE A 334 7.67 25.46 -15.88
N ILE A 335 7.75 25.62 -17.20
CA ILE A 335 8.35 26.80 -17.84
C ILE A 335 7.57 28.07 -17.47
N VAL A 336 6.23 28.05 -17.53
CA VAL A 336 5.39 29.20 -17.18
C VAL A 336 5.58 29.59 -15.72
N SER A 337 5.65 28.62 -14.81
CA SER A 337 5.89 28.87 -13.38
C SER A 337 7.26 29.51 -13.14
N VAL A 338 8.33 28.94 -13.71
CA VAL A 338 9.69 29.47 -13.56
C VAL A 338 9.81 30.90 -14.12
N VAL A 339 9.21 31.17 -15.29
CA VAL A 339 9.19 32.51 -15.88
C VAL A 339 8.42 33.49 -15.00
N GLY A 340 7.27 33.07 -14.44
CA GLY A 340 6.51 33.87 -13.48
C GLY A 340 7.33 34.25 -12.25
N PHE A 341 8.03 33.28 -11.65
CA PHE A 341 8.91 33.52 -10.50
C PHE A 341 10.04 34.50 -10.83
N ILE A 342 10.69 34.37 -11.99
CA ILE A 342 11.75 35.28 -12.42
C ILE A 342 11.21 36.71 -12.58
N LEU A 343 10.03 36.89 -13.19
CA LEU A 343 9.44 38.22 -13.38
C LEU A 343 9.08 38.88 -12.04
N VAL A 344 8.51 38.12 -11.10
CA VAL A 344 8.22 38.62 -9.75
C VAL A 344 9.51 39.04 -9.06
N PHE A 345 10.56 38.22 -9.12
CA PHE A 345 11.85 38.52 -8.50
C PHE A 345 12.55 39.73 -9.14
N CYS A 346 12.48 39.86 -10.46
CA CYS A 346 13.00 41.03 -11.17
C CYS A 346 12.21 42.29 -10.80
N SER A 347 10.89 42.20 -10.70
CA SER A 347 10.03 43.34 -10.33
C SER A 347 10.30 43.79 -8.89
N SER A 348 10.41 42.86 -7.95
CA SER A 348 10.73 43.16 -6.55
C SER A 348 12.15 43.72 -6.42
N TYR A 349 13.12 43.20 -7.17
CA TYR A 349 14.47 43.75 -7.21
C TYR A 349 14.52 45.17 -7.78
N ILE A 350 13.77 45.46 -8.86
CA ILE A 350 13.69 46.81 -9.44
C ILE A 350 13.02 47.77 -8.44
N LEU A 351 11.94 47.35 -7.78
CA LEU A 351 11.26 48.15 -6.76
C LEU A 351 12.17 48.42 -5.55
N TYR A 352 12.87 47.39 -5.06
CA TYR A 352 13.88 47.50 -4.02
C TYR A 352 14.99 48.48 -4.42
N ARG A 353 15.49 48.38 -5.65
CA ARG A 353 16.52 49.27 -6.17
C ARG A 353 16.03 50.71 -6.30
N ARG A 354 14.82 50.92 -6.81
CA ARG A 354 14.18 52.25 -6.90
C ARG A 354 14.01 52.88 -5.52
N TRP A 355 13.60 52.08 -4.55
CA TRP A 355 13.51 52.49 -3.15
C TRP A 355 14.89 52.86 -2.58
N MET A 356 15.92 52.06 -2.84
CA MET A 356 17.31 52.32 -2.43
C MET A 356 17.90 53.57 -3.10
N THR A 357 17.66 53.79 -4.40
CA THR A 357 18.14 54.99 -5.12
C THR A 357 17.46 56.28 -4.66
N LYS A 358 16.20 56.19 -4.18
CA LYS A 358 15.49 57.33 -3.56
C LYS A 358 16.08 57.69 -2.20
N ARG A 359 16.77 56.74 -1.54
CA ARG A 359 17.43 56.93 -0.24
C ARG A 359 18.89 57.34 -0.36
N ASN A 360 19.64 56.77 -1.32
CA ASN A 360 21.06 57.03 -1.52
C ASN A 360 21.33 57.36 -3.00
N GLY A 361 21.48 58.64 -3.31
CA GLY A 361 21.71 59.16 -4.66
C GLY A 361 23.07 58.77 -5.25
N LYS A 362 23.21 57.51 -5.72
CA LYS A 362 24.31 57.10 -6.61
C LYS A 362 23.93 55.87 -7.44
N ASN A 363 24.07 56.00 -8.76
CA ASN A 363 23.90 54.94 -9.74
C ASN A 363 25.25 54.26 -10.01
N ILE A 364 25.31 52.93 -9.93
CA ILE A 364 26.35 52.11 -10.57
C ILE A 364 25.66 50.93 -11.25
N GLY A 365 25.95 50.73 -12.54
CA GLY A 365 25.28 49.78 -13.42
C GLY A 365 25.95 48.40 -13.49
N LEU A 366 25.14 47.36 -13.71
CA LEU A 366 25.12 46.53 -14.93
C LEU A 366 23.83 45.70 -14.86
N ASN A 367 22.97 45.82 -15.88
CA ASN A 367 21.56 45.43 -15.75
C ASN A 367 21.29 44.08 -16.45
N ILE A 368 21.72 43.01 -15.76
CA ILE A 368 21.55 41.60 -16.18
C ILE A 368 20.09 41.29 -16.55
N CYS A 369 19.13 41.84 -15.81
CA CYS A 369 17.71 41.64 -16.06
C CYS A 369 17.23 42.29 -17.38
N THR A 370 17.72 43.48 -17.74
CA THR A 370 17.39 44.07 -19.06
C THR A 370 18.04 43.33 -20.22
N LEU A 371 19.19 42.71 -20.01
CA LEU A 371 19.84 41.87 -21.03
C LEU A 371 19.03 40.60 -21.28
N ILE A 372 18.55 39.95 -20.20
CA ILE A 372 17.70 38.76 -20.26
C ILE A 372 16.35 39.09 -20.94
N ASN A 373 15.74 40.24 -20.63
CA ASN A 373 14.47 40.65 -21.24
C ASN A 373 14.61 40.95 -22.74
N LYS A 374 15.74 41.56 -23.16
CA LYS A 374 16.06 41.79 -24.58
C LYS A 374 16.36 40.48 -25.34
N LEU A 375 17.04 39.52 -24.71
CA LEU A 375 17.28 38.19 -25.28
C LEU A 375 15.96 37.41 -25.44
N PHE A 376 15.04 37.52 -24.48
CA PHE A 376 13.75 36.85 -24.53
C PHE A 376 12.84 37.38 -25.66
N LEU A 377 12.75 38.70 -25.83
CA LEU A 377 12.02 39.32 -26.96
C LEU A 377 12.55 38.88 -28.33
N LYS A 378 13.86 38.58 -28.41
CA LYS A 378 14.50 38.08 -29.64
C LYS A 378 14.17 36.61 -29.91
N LEU A 379 13.97 35.81 -28.85
CA LEU A 379 13.58 34.39 -28.96
C LEU A 379 12.09 34.21 -29.30
N THR A 380 11.19 35.02 -28.73
CA THR A 380 9.75 34.97 -29.04
C THR A 380 9.43 35.41 -30.48
N ASN A 381 10.17 36.39 -31.02
CA ASN A 381 10.01 36.82 -32.42
C ASN A 381 10.43 35.73 -33.43
N ASN A 382 11.36 34.84 -33.07
CA ASN A 382 11.76 33.72 -33.92
C ASN A 382 10.70 32.60 -33.95
N PHE A 383 9.93 32.41 -32.88
CA PHE A 383 8.83 31.44 -32.85
C PHE A 383 7.63 31.89 -33.69
N SER A 384 7.35 33.20 -33.77
CA SER A 384 6.24 33.73 -34.59
C SER A 384 6.48 33.63 -36.11
N ARG A 385 7.73 33.52 -36.57
CA ARG A 385 8.03 33.34 -38.01
C ARG A 385 7.96 31.88 -38.47
N LYS A 386 8.10 30.91 -37.55
CA LYS A 386 8.16 29.48 -37.89
C LYS A 386 6.79 28.78 -37.87
N SER A 387 5.73 29.45 -37.42
CA SER A 387 4.34 28.93 -37.44
C SER A 387 3.52 29.43 -38.64
N ARG A 388 4.15 30.04 -39.64
CA ARG A 388 3.48 30.54 -40.85
C ARG A 388 3.76 29.69 -42.10
N ASP A 389 4.65 28.70 -41.99
CA ASP A 389 4.95 27.69 -43.01
C ASP A 389 4.77 26.28 -42.40
N HIS A 390 3.52 25.88 -42.13
CA HIS A 390 3.06 24.48 -42.11
C HIS A 390 1.54 24.40 -42.11
#